data_AF-A0A7J4S0H5-F1
#
_entry.id   AF-A0A7J4S0H5-F1
#
_cell.length_a   1.000
_cell.length_b   1.000
_cell.length_c   1.000
_cell.angle_alpha   90.00
_cell.angle_beta   90.00
_cell.angle_gamma   90.00
#
_symmetry.space_group_name_H-M   'P 1'
#
loop_
_entity.id
_entity.type
_entity.pdbx_description
1 polymer ?
#
loop_
_entity_poly.entity_id
_entity_poly.type
_entity_poly.pdbx_seq_one_letter_code
_entity_poly.pdbx_strand_id
1 'polypeptide(L)'
;MISKEDIDFMGGLFGSRTRIVLLSKLLEEPTESFYLRELSRDLELAFSAVHREMENLERMGLVLEERRGRERFFCVNRGSPVARQLRRVFVCCKMERG
;
A
#
# COMPACT_ATOMS: atom_id res chain seq x y z
N MET A 1 23.44 -1.29 -14.65
CA MET A 1 22.53 -2.34 -15.16
C MET A 1 21.53 -2.63 -14.04
N ILE A 2 20.24 -2.74 -14.35
CA ILE A 2 19.21 -3.08 -13.35
C ILE A 2 19.49 -4.51 -12.85
N SER A 3 19.51 -4.72 -11.53
CA SER A 3 19.81 -6.04 -10.96
C SER A 3 18.57 -6.95 -11.03
N LYS A 4 18.76 -8.25 -10.80
CA LYS A 4 17.63 -9.19 -10.72
C LYS A 4 16.71 -8.85 -9.56
N GLU A 5 17.29 -8.44 -8.44
CA GLU A 5 16.59 -8.04 -7.22
C GLU A 5 15.68 -6.82 -7.48
N ASP A 6 16.11 -5.88 -8.32
CA ASP A 6 15.27 -4.74 -8.73
C ASP A 6 14.04 -5.20 -9.52
N ILE A 7 14.20 -6.15 -10.44
CA ILE A 7 13.08 -6.71 -11.22
C ILE A 7 12.12 -7.46 -10.31
N ASP A 8 12.65 -8.30 -9.41
CA ASP A 8 11.85 -9.06 -8.44
C ASP A 8 11.11 -8.11 -7.49
N PHE A 9 11.74 -7.02 -7.05
CA PHE A 9 11.09 -5.97 -6.27
C PHE A 9 9.95 -5.30 -7.04
N MET A 10 10.18 -4.89 -8.29
CA MET A 10 9.15 -4.26 -9.13
C MET A 10 7.98 -5.21 -9.41
N GLY A 11 8.26 -6.48 -9.71
CA GLY A 11 7.23 -7.52 -9.86
C GLY A 11 6.46 -7.72 -8.55
N GLY A 12 7.18 -7.74 -7.43
CA GLY A 12 6.64 -7.76 -6.08
C GLY A 12 5.82 -6.53 -5.73
N LEU A 13 6.01 -5.38 -6.39
CA LEU A 13 5.28 -4.15 -6.10
C LEU A 13 4.03 -4.00 -6.99
N PHE A 14 4.14 -4.28 -8.29
CA PHE A 14 3.08 -4.01 -9.27
C PHE A 14 2.37 -5.25 -9.80
N GLY A 15 2.84 -6.46 -9.49
CA GLY A 15 2.25 -7.72 -9.99
C GLY A 15 0.87 -8.10 -9.44
N SER A 16 0.28 -7.32 -8.52
CA SER A 16 -1.03 -7.61 -7.92
C SER A 16 -1.98 -6.43 -8.05
N ARG A 17 -3.13 -6.66 -8.70
CA ARG A 17 -4.18 -5.65 -8.85
C ARG A 17 -4.72 -5.19 -7.50
N THR A 18 -4.95 -6.13 -6.57
CA THR A 18 -5.37 -5.83 -5.18
C THR A 18 -4.38 -4.88 -4.51
N ARG A 19 -3.08 -5.13 -4.67
CA ARG A 19 -2.03 -4.29 -4.09
C ARG A 19 -1.99 -2.90 -4.71
N ILE A 20 -2.19 -2.77 -6.02
CA ILE A 20 -2.28 -1.46 -6.68
C ILE A 20 -3.46 -0.65 -6.13
N VAL A 21 -4.62 -1.28 -5.93
CA VAL A 21 -5.81 -0.61 -5.35
C VAL A 21 -5.53 -0.16 -3.92
N LEU A 22 -4.94 -1.03 -3.09
CA LEU A 22 -4.54 -0.68 -1.72
C LEU A 22 -3.53 0.46 -1.67
N LEU A 23 -2.48 0.40 -2.49
CA LEU A 23 -1.49 1.46 -2.60
C LEU A 23 -2.13 2.80 -3.00
N SER A 24 -3.10 2.77 -3.91
CA SER A 24 -3.83 3.98 -4.33
C SER A 24 -4.52 4.64 -3.14
N LYS A 25 -5.27 3.86 -2.35
CA LYS A 25 -5.98 4.36 -1.16
C LYS A 25 -5.02 4.86 -0.07
N LEU A 26 -3.99 4.07 0.24
CA LEU A 26 -3.04 4.39 1.31
C LEU A 26 -2.20 5.65 1.00
N LEU A 27 -1.76 5.80 -0.25
CA LEU A 27 -0.89 6.92 -0.65
C LEU A 27 -1.66 8.23 -0.84
N GLU A 28 -2.97 8.17 -1.07
CA GLU A 28 -3.87 9.33 -1.07
C GLU A 28 -3.97 9.95 0.34
N GLU A 29 -4.05 9.10 1.37
CA GLU A 29 -4.22 9.49 2.78
C GLU A 29 -3.04 8.97 3.64
N PRO A 30 -1.79 9.45 3.42
CA PRO A 30 -0.58 8.84 4.01
C PRO A 30 -0.43 9.07 5.52
N THR A 31 -1.29 9.88 6.14
CA THR A 31 -1.33 10.12 7.58
C THR A 31 -2.32 9.20 8.30
N GLU A 32 -3.24 8.59 7.55
CA GLU A 32 -4.30 7.78 8.12
C GLU A 32 -3.85 6.34 8.36
N SER A 33 -4.41 5.75 9.43
CA SER A 33 -4.25 4.33 9.76
C SER A 33 -5.55 3.61 9.40
N PHE A 34 -5.45 2.59 8.54
CA PHE A 34 -6.61 1.87 8.01
C PHE A 34 -6.78 0.50 8.66
N TYR A 35 -8.01 0.17 9.05
CA TYR A 35 -8.35 -1.18 9.49
C TYR A 35 -8.53 -2.11 8.30
N LEU A 36 -7.96 -3.32 8.38
CA LEU A 36 -8.08 -4.34 7.32
C LEU A 36 -9.53 -4.66 6.90
N ARG A 37 -10.47 -4.68 7.86
CA ARG A 37 -11.89 -4.96 7.52
C ARG A 37 -12.60 -3.78 6.89
N GLU A 38 -12.18 -2.55 7.19
CA GLU A 38 -12.67 -1.35 6.51
C GLU A 38 -12.18 -1.35 5.07
N LEU A 39 -10.87 -1.54 4.85
CA LEU A 39 -10.31 -1.65 3.50
C LEU A 39 -10.99 -2.72 2.65
N SER A 40 -11.28 -3.88 3.23
CA SER A 40 -11.99 -4.97 2.52
C SER A 40 -13.40 -4.57 2.10
N ARG A 41 -14.14 -3.86 2.96
CA ARG A 41 -15.51 -3.41 2.69
C ARG A 41 -15.52 -2.25 1.69
N ASP A 42 -14.73 -1.22 1.96
CA ASP A 42 -14.74 0.04 1.20
C ASP A 42 -14.19 -0.11 -0.22
N LEU A 43 -13.25 -1.04 -0.41
CA LEU A 43 -12.64 -1.31 -1.71
C LEU A 43 -13.26 -2.52 -2.42
N GLU A 44 -14.27 -3.16 -1.81
CA GLU A 44 -14.91 -4.38 -2.32
C GLU A 44 -13.91 -5.52 -2.62
N LEU A 45 -12.89 -5.65 -1.76
CA LEU A 45 -11.82 -6.63 -1.89
C LEU A 45 -12.02 -7.78 -0.90
N ALA A 46 -11.68 -9.00 -1.30
CA ALA A 46 -11.67 -10.15 -0.38
C ALA A 46 -10.70 -9.90 0.79
N PHE A 47 -11.17 -10.09 2.03
CA PHE A 47 -10.38 -9.84 3.24
C PHE A 47 -9.04 -10.60 3.24
N SER A 48 -9.03 -11.85 2.79
CA SER A 48 -7.80 -12.66 2.70
C SER A 48 -6.78 -12.06 1.73
N ALA A 49 -7.24 -11.47 0.62
CA ALA A 49 -6.38 -10.77 -0.32
C ALA A 49 -5.84 -9.47 0.29
N VAL A 50 -6.69 -8.68 0.95
CA VAL A 50 -6.27 -7.46 1.66
C VAL A 50 -5.21 -7.80 2.71
N HIS A 51 -5.48 -8.78 3.57
CA HIS A 51 -4.55 -9.23 4.61
C HIS A 51 -3.18 -9.62 4.02
N ARG A 52 -3.17 -10.50 3.01
CA ARG A 52 -1.94 -10.94 2.35
C ARG A 52 -1.16 -9.78 1.73
N GLU A 53 -1.84 -8.87 1.02
CA GLU A 53 -1.16 -7.75 0.37
C GLU A 53 -0.65 -6.72 1.37
N MET A 54 -1.34 -6.49 2.48
CA MET A 54 -0.85 -5.60 3.55
C MET A 54 0.40 -6.17 4.22
N GLU A 55 0.47 -7.47 4.47
CA GLU A 55 1.70 -8.11 4.97
C GLU A 55 2.84 -8.06 3.94
N ASN A 56 2.54 -8.16 2.65
CA ASN A 56 3.55 -7.98 1.60
C ASN A 56 4.09 -6.55 1.60
N LEU A 57 3.22 -5.54 1.69
CA LEU A 57 3.60 -4.13 1.74
C LEU A 57 4.40 -3.79 3.01
N GLU A 58 4.05 -4.40 4.15
CA GLU A 58 4.78 -4.26 5.40
C GLU A 58 6.18 -4.88 5.30
N ARG A 59 6.30 -6.09 4.75
CA ARG A 59 7.59 -6.74 4.49
C ARG A 59 8.48 -5.93 3.54
N MET A 60 7.89 -5.18 2.61
CA MET A 60 8.60 -4.24 1.73
C MET A 60 8.94 -2.90 2.41
N GLY A 61 8.51 -2.69 3.66
CA GLY A 61 8.73 -1.45 4.40
C GLY A 61 7.93 -0.25 3.85
N LEU A 62 6.86 -0.49 3.09
CA LEU A 62 6.03 0.57 2.51
C LEU A 62 4.91 1.02 3.44
N VAL A 63 4.47 0.14 4.34
CA VAL A 63 3.48 0.41 5.39
C VAL A 63 4.03 -0.04 6.74
N LEU A 64 3.43 0.45 7.81
CA LEU A 64 3.70 0.04 9.19
C LEU A 64 2.41 -0.52 9.80
N GLU A 65 2.49 -1.64 10.51
CA GLU A 65 1.40 -2.13 11.34
C GLU A 65 1.31 -1.36 12.65
N GLU A 66 0.09 -0.99 13.02
CA GLU A 66 -0.27 -0.46 14.34
C GLU A 66 -1.32 -1.39 14.96
N ARG A 67 -1.07 -1.89 16.17
CA ARG A 67 -2.04 -2.73 16.89
C ARG A 67 -2.86 -1.89 17.85
N ARG A 68 -4.19 -1.95 17.69
CA ARG A 68 -5.16 -1.36 18.62
C ARG A 68 -5.97 -2.50 19.23
N GLY A 69 -5.55 -2.96 20.41
CA GLY A 69 -6.11 -4.17 21.02
C GLY A 69 -5.83 -5.43 20.19
N ARG A 70 -6.88 -6.10 19.72
CA ARG A 70 -6.78 -7.29 18.84
C ARG A 70 -6.84 -6.94 17.35
N GLU A 71 -7.01 -5.67 17.02
CA GLU A 71 -7.21 -5.21 15.66
C GLU A 71 -5.90 -4.68 15.06
N ARG A 72 -5.70 -4.99 13.77
CA ARG A 72 -4.53 -4.58 13.00
C ARG A 72 -4.90 -3.40 12.12
N PHE A 73 -4.19 -2.30 12.31
CA PHE A 73 -4.26 -1.10 11.49
C PHE A 73 -2.97 -0.94 10.72
N PHE A 74 -3.01 -0.23 9.59
CA PHE A 74 -1.83 0.03 8.77
C PHE A 74 -1.81 1.46 8.29
N CYS A 75 -0.63 2.08 8.34
CA CYS A 75 -0.39 3.42 7.79
C CYS A 75 0.81 3.41 6.84
N VAL A 76 0.91 4.41 5.98
CA VAL A 76 2.06 4.54 5.07
C VAL A 76 3.33 4.79 5.88
N ASN A 77 4.40 4.06 5.56
CA ASN A 77 5.73 4.35 6.10
C ASN A 77 6.31 5.60 5.44
N ARG A 78 6.02 6.78 6.02
CA ARG A 78 6.52 8.08 5.51
C ARG A 78 8.05 8.21 5.57
N GLY A 79 8.72 7.38 6.38
CA GLY A 79 10.17 7.25 6.42
C GLY A 79 10.75 6.54 5.19
N SER A 80 9.95 5.72 4.50
CA SER A 80 10.40 4.99 3.30
C SER A 80 10.59 5.92 2.11
N PRO A 81 11.80 5.99 1.52
CA PRO A 81 12.03 6.76 0.29
C PRO A 81 11.16 6.27 -0.86
N VAL A 82 10.92 4.95 -0.94
CA VAL A 82 10.11 4.34 -2.00
C VAL A 82 8.64 4.74 -1.86
N ALA A 83 8.07 4.65 -0.65
CA ALA A 83 6.68 5.07 -0.42
C ALA A 83 6.47 6.54 -0.80
N ARG A 84 7.45 7.41 -0.52
CA ARG A 84 7.41 8.82 -0.91
C ARG A 84 7.40 9.03 -2.43
N GLN A 85 8.19 8.25 -3.18
CA GLN A 85 8.18 8.31 -4.65
C GLN A 85 6.87 7.76 -5.23
N LEU A 86 6.38 6.62 -4.70
CA LEU A 86 5.11 6.04 -5.13
C LEU A 86 3.96 7.02 -4.93
N ARG A 87 3.93 7.75 -3.81
CA ARG A 87 2.91 8.78 -3.60
C ARG A 87 2.87 9.79 -4.74
N ARG A 88 4.03 10.24 -5.24
CA ARG A 88 4.08 11.17 -6.38
C ARG A 88 3.46 10.54 -7.63
N VAL A 89 3.78 9.29 -7.92
CA VAL A 89 3.23 8.55 -9.07
C VAL A 89 1.71 8.41 -8.97
N PHE A 90 1.20 8.00 -7.81
CA PHE A 90 -0.23 7.70 -7.64
C PHE A 90 -1.11 8.95 -7.47
N VAL A 91 -0.61 9.99 -6.77
CA VAL A 91 -1.42 11.18 -6.42
C VAL A 91 -1.32 12.29 -7.46
N CYS A 92 -0.17 12.46 -8.13
CA CYS A 92 0.01 13.54 -9.12
C CYS A 92 -0.98 13.44 -10.30
N CYS A 93 -1.48 12.24 -10.60
CA CYS A 93 -2.42 11.99 -11.70
C CYS A 93 -3.87 12.50 -11.44
N LYS A 94 -4.16 13.03 -10.25
CA LYS A 94 -5.50 13.55 -9.89
C LYS A 94 -5.60 15.08 -9.99
N MET A 95 -4.49 15.80 -10.17
CA MET A 95 -4.52 17.26 -10.41
C MET A 95 -5.09 17.65 -11.78
N GLU A 96 -5.26 16.71 -12.71
CA GLU A 96 -5.72 16.97 -14.09
C GLU A 96 -7.18 16.53 -14.35
N ARG A 97 -7.89 16.03 -13.34
CA ARG A 97 -9.32 15.70 -13.45
C ARG A 97 -10.14 16.74 -12.69
N GLY A 98 -10.19 17.94 -13.27
CA GLY A 98 -11.23 18.94 -13.05
C GLY A 98 -12.31 18.84 -14.12
#